data_AF-A0AAN8A6N1-F1
#
_entry.id   AF-A0AAN8A6N1-F1
#
_cell.length_a   1.000
_cell.length_b   1.000
_cell.length_c   1.000
_cell.angle_alpha   90.00
_cell.angle_beta   90.00
_cell.angle_gamma   90.00
#
_symmetry.space_group_name_H-M   'P 1'
#
loop_
_entity.id
_entity.type
_entity.pdbx_description
1 polymer ?
#
loop_
_entity_poly.entity_id
_entity_poly.type
_entity_poly.pdbx_seq_one_letter_code
_entity_poly.pdbx_strand_id
1 'polypeptide(L)'
;MANRQAQTNGAPKTRDPEFYAGFSRFEIECEFVQSLSNPLYIQHLAINKYFDDPAFVAYLDYLNYFRQPEYLKFLLYPGPTLRALELLQQEQFRKDAINPGLIEAMAREGFEAATAGL
;
A
#
# COMPACT_ATOMS: atom_id res chain seq x y z
N MET A 1 -1.18 60.00 15.08
CA MET A 1 -0.93 59.02 16.17
C MET A 1 -1.57 57.70 15.75
N ALA A 2 -0.80 56.61 15.89
CA ALA A 2 -1.11 55.26 15.40
C ALA A 2 -2.10 54.50 16.29
N ASN A 3 -2.92 53.61 15.72
CA ASN A 3 -2.95 52.15 15.99
C ASN A 3 -4.10 51.52 15.17
N ARG A 4 -3.85 50.75 14.10
CA ARG A 4 -3.47 49.32 14.00
C ARG A 4 -4.60 48.32 14.34
N GLN A 5 -4.81 47.44 13.35
CA GLN A 5 -5.27 46.05 13.41
C GLN A 5 -6.77 45.75 13.29
N ALA A 6 -7.16 45.29 12.10
CA ALA A 6 -7.72 43.95 11.93
C ALA A 6 -7.36 43.45 10.52
N GLN A 7 -6.09 43.12 10.30
CA GLN A 7 -5.74 42.18 9.24
C GLN A 7 -6.13 40.79 9.77
N THR A 8 -7.26 40.28 9.31
CA THR A 8 -7.58 38.87 9.46
C THR A 8 -6.61 38.11 8.55
N ASN A 9 -5.49 37.70 9.13
CA ASN A 9 -4.59 36.72 8.56
C ASN A 9 -5.42 35.48 8.20
N GLY A 10 -5.68 35.27 6.91
CA GLY A 10 -6.18 34.01 6.41
C GLY A 10 -5.18 32.94 6.80
N ALA A 11 -5.58 32.07 7.72
CA ALA A 11 -4.80 30.96 8.23
C ALA A 11 -4.13 30.19 7.08
N PRO A 12 -2.93 29.62 7.27
CA PRO A 12 -2.41 28.65 6.31
C PRO A 12 -3.49 27.58 6.12
N LYS A 13 -3.95 27.39 4.88
CA LYS A 13 -4.85 26.27 4.55
C LYS A 13 -4.16 25.01 5.08
N THR A 14 -4.68 24.43 6.14
CA THR A 14 -4.29 23.10 6.59
C THR A 14 -4.37 22.20 5.36
N ARG A 15 -3.29 21.47 5.06
CA ARG A 15 -3.34 20.41 4.03
C ARG A 15 -4.58 19.59 4.33
N ASP A 16 -5.51 19.53 3.39
CA ASP A 16 -6.69 18.70 3.54
C ASP A 16 -6.19 17.26 3.74
N PRO A 17 -6.32 16.67 4.94
CA PRO A 17 -5.70 15.39 5.26
C PRO A 17 -6.22 14.26 4.37
N GLU A 18 -7.36 14.50 3.71
CA GLU A 18 -8.07 13.52 2.89
C GLU A 18 -7.81 13.69 1.40
N PHE A 19 -7.16 14.78 0.94
CA PHE A 19 -7.03 15.09 -0.49
C PHE A 19 -5.56 15.20 -0.93
N TYR A 20 -5.05 14.12 -1.51
CA TYR A 20 -3.69 14.04 -2.04
C TYR A 20 -3.73 14.02 -3.56
N ALA A 21 -3.26 15.12 -4.18
CA ALA A 21 -3.16 15.24 -5.64
C ALA A 21 -4.45 14.97 -6.43
N GLY A 22 -5.63 15.15 -5.82
CA GLY A 22 -6.90 14.82 -6.48
C GLY A 22 -7.64 13.61 -5.88
N PHE A 23 -6.95 12.80 -5.10
CA PHE A 23 -7.45 11.51 -4.64
C PHE A 23 -7.70 11.50 -3.14
N SER A 24 -8.75 10.77 -2.78
CA SER A 24 -9.04 10.41 -1.40
C SER A 24 -7.97 9.48 -0.84
N ARG A 25 -7.81 9.50 0.49
CA ARG A 25 -6.96 8.52 1.18
C ARG A 25 -7.32 7.07 0.81
N PHE A 26 -8.62 6.77 0.72
CA PHE A 26 -9.09 5.43 0.35
C PHE A 26 -8.62 5.02 -1.04
N GLU A 27 -8.71 5.90 -2.04
CA GLU A 27 -8.25 5.61 -3.40
C GLU A 27 -6.75 5.31 -3.42
N ILE A 28 -5.96 6.08 -2.68
CA ILE A 28 -4.51 5.87 -2.57
C ILE A 28 -4.18 4.56 -1.86
N GLU A 29 -4.87 4.27 -0.76
CA GLU A 29 -4.73 3.00 -0.04
C GLU A 29 -5.11 1.82 -0.93
N CYS A 30 -6.15 1.96 -1.74
CA CYS A 30 -6.63 0.94 -2.67
C CYS A 30 -5.64 0.70 -3.82
N GLU A 31 -5.08 1.75 -4.42
CA GLU A 31 -4.03 1.61 -5.44
C GLU A 31 -2.76 0.98 -4.86
N PHE A 32 -2.34 1.47 -3.68
CA PHE A 32 -1.18 0.93 -2.99
C PHE A 32 -1.35 -0.56 -2.68
N VAL A 33 -2.48 -0.97 -2.10
CA VAL A 33 -2.70 -2.37 -1.73
C VAL A 33 -2.69 -3.27 -2.96
N GLN A 34 -3.29 -2.83 -4.08
CA GLN A 34 -3.28 -3.59 -5.34
C GLN A 34 -1.88 -3.69 -5.94
N SER A 35 -1.04 -2.66 -5.78
CA SER A 35 0.35 -2.71 -6.24
C SER A 35 1.19 -3.79 -5.56
N LEU A 36 0.81 -4.22 -4.34
CA LEU A 36 1.45 -5.34 -3.64
C LEU A 36 1.25 -6.68 -4.36
N SER A 37 0.28 -6.79 -5.27
CA SER A 37 0.14 -7.96 -6.14
C SER A 37 1.33 -8.17 -7.07
N ASN A 38 2.14 -7.13 -7.31
CA ASN A 38 3.35 -7.21 -8.13
C ASN A 38 4.56 -7.60 -7.27
N PRO A 39 5.14 -8.80 -7.46
CA PRO A 39 6.30 -9.25 -6.67
C PRO A 39 7.52 -8.33 -6.81
N LEU A 40 7.71 -7.70 -7.98
CA LEU A 40 8.82 -6.75 -8.19
C LEU A 40 8.65 -5.49 -7.33
N TYR A 41 7.41 -5.07 -7.08
CA TYR A 41 7.15 -3.94 -6.20
C TYR A 41 7.41 -4.30 -4.73
N ILE A 42 7.01 -5.51 -4.30
CA ILE A 42 7.39 -6.03 -2.98
C ILE A 42 8.92 -6.04 -2.81
N GLN A 43 9.65 -6.53 -3.82
CA GLN A 43 11.11 -6.55 -3.79
C GLN A 43 11.70 -5.14 -3.69
N HIS A 44 11.15 -4.18 -4.45
CA HIS A 44 11.54 -2.79 -4.34
C HIS A 44 11.35 -2.25 -2.91
N LEU A 45 10.23 -2.56 -2.25
CA LEU A 45 10.00 -2.17 -0.86
C LEU A 45 11.03 -2.81 0.09
N ALA A 46 11.39 -4.08 -0.13
CA ALA A 46 12.40 -4.78 0.65
C ALA A 46 13.80 -4.18 0.48
N ILE A 47 14.25 -3.93 -0.76
CA ILE A 47 15.57 -3.33 -1.06
C ILE A 47 15.72 -1.95 -0.42
N ASN A 48 14.64 -1.16 -0.42
CA ASN A 48 14.61 0.17 0.21
C ASN A 48 14.36 0.13 1.72
N LYS A 49 14.34 -1.06 2.34
CA LYS A 49 14.22 -1.26 3.80
C LYS A 49 12.93 -0.74 4.42
N TYR A 50 11.84 -0.64 3.65
CA TYR A 50 10.54 -0.24 4.21
C TYR A 50 10.03 -1.24 5.26
N PHE A 51 10.35 -2.52 5.11
CA PHE A 51 9.93 -3.57 6.04
C PHE A 51 10.69 -3.58 7.37
N ASP A 52 11.79 -2.82 7.49
CA ASP A 52 12.55 -2.67 8.73
C ASP A 52 11.85 -1.66 9.68
N ASP A 53 10.98 -0.79 9.14
CA ASP A 53 10.23 0.18 9.92
C ASP A 53 8.97 -0.47 10.54
N PRO A 54 8.89 -0.59 11.88
CA PRO A 54 7.71 -1.16 12.53
C PRO A 54 6.43 -0.35 12.29
N ALA A 55 6.53 0.96 12.04
CA ALA A 55 5.36 1.77 11.69
C ALA A 55 4.80 1.37 10.32
N PHE A 56 5.66 1.04 9.37
CA PHE A 56 5.24 0.54 8.06
C PHE A 56 4.62 -0.86 8.16
N VAL A 57 5.18 -1.75 8.97
CA VAL A 57 4.58 -3.08 9.21
C VAL A 57 3.20 -2.96 9.85
N ALA A 58 3.04 -2.07 10.83
CA ALA A 58 1.74 -1.78 11.43
C ALA A 58 0.74 -1.19 10.41
N TYR A 59 1.23 -0.40 9.46
CA TYR A 59 0.39 0.12 8.37
C TYR A 59 -0.08 -1.00 7.42
N LEU A 60 0.78 -1.97 7.10
CA LEU A 60 0.37 -3.16 6.33
C LEU A 60 -0.69 -3.98 7.06
N ASP A 61 -0.60 -4.08 8.39
CA ASP A 61 -1.65 -4.71 9.21
C ASP A 61 -2.96 -3.92 9.16
N TYR A 62 -2.90 -2.59 9.30
CA TYR A 62 -4.07 -1.73 9.12
C TYR A 62 -4.77 -1.98 7.78
N LEU A 63 -4.03 -2.14 6.68
CA LEU A 63 -4.60 -2.40 5.35
C LEU A 63 -5.33 -3.74 5.22
N ASN A 64 -5.26 -4.64 6.20
CA ASN A 64 -6.08 -5.87 6.21
C ASN A 64 -7.59 -5.59 6.23
N TYR A 65 -8.03 -4.34 6.49
CA TYR A 65 -9.45 -3.99 6.35
C TYR A 65 -9.99 -4.25 4.92
N PHE A 66 -9.14 -4.20 3.88
CA PHE A 66 -9.54 -4.54 2.51
C PHE A 66 -10.03 -6.00 2.33
N ARG A 67 -9.78 -6.88 3.30
CA ARG A 67 -10.34 -8.24 3.33
C ARG A 67 -11.84 -8.27 3.59
N GLN A 68 -12.41 -7.23 4.20
CA GLN A 68 -13.84 -7.20 4.50
C GLN A 68 -14.65 -7.04 3.20
N PRO A 69 -15.80 -7.73 3.04
CA PRO A 69 -16.58 -7.73 1.79
C PRO A 69 -16.95 -6.33 1.29
N GLU A 70 -17.15 -5.38 2.20
CA GLU A 70 -17.52 -4.00 1.93
C GLU A 70 -16.43 -3.25 1.15
N TYR A 71 -15.16 -3.63 1.32
CA TYR A 71 -14.00 -3.02 0.66
C TYR A 71 -13.42 -3.90 -0.45
N LEU A 72 -13.55 -5.23 -0.32
CA LEU A 72 -13.02 -6.22 -1.26
C LEU A 72 -13.47 -5.96 -2.71
N LYS A 73 -14.71 -5.50 -2.89
CA LYS A 73 -15.31 -5.19 -4.21
C LYS A 73 -14.59 -4.10 -5.00
N PHE A 74 -13.72 -3.31 -4.36
CA PHE A 74 -12.93 -2.28 -5.02
C PHE A 74 -11.58 -2.78 -5.53
N LEU A 75 -11.16 -3.99 -5.17
CA LEU A 75 -9.93 -4.60 -5.66
C LEU A 75 -10.15 -5.22 -7.04
N LEU A 76 -9.32 -4.85 -8.02
CA LEU A 76 -9.35 -5.45 -9.36
C LEU A 76 -8.83 -6.90 -9.35
N TYR A 77 -7.86 -7.18 -8.49
CA TYR A 77 -7.21 -8.49 -8.34
C TYR A 77 -7.21 -8.96 -6.89
N PRO A 78 -8.38 -9.32 -6.32
CA PRO A 78 -8.51 -9.58 -4.89
C PRO A 78 -7.63 -10.74 -4.41
N GLY A 79 -7.58 -11.85 -5.16
CA GLY A 79 -6.79 -13.03 -4.76
C GLY A 79 -5.29 -12.73 -4.57
N PRO A 80 -4.57 -12.27 -5.62
CA PRO A 80 -3.15 -11.92 -5.51
C PRO A 80 -2.87 -10.82 -4.48
N THR A 81 -3.74 -9.80 -4.42
CA THR A 81 -3.60 -8.68 -3.48
C THR A 81 -3.65 -9.16 -2.03
N LEU A 82 -4.68 -9.94 -1.69
CA LEU A 82 -4.86 -10.42 -0.32
C LEU A 82 -3.79 -11.45 0.06
N ARG A 83 -3.38 -12.32 -0.87
CA ARG A 83 -2.28 -13.26 -0.65
C ARG A 83 -0.97 -12.51 -0.35
N ALA A 84 -0.66 -11.46 -1.10
CA ALA A 84 0.51 -10.63 -0.86
C ALA A 84 0.47 -9.97 0.53
N LEU A 85 -0.67 -9.36 0.90
CA LEU A 85 -0.86 -8.80 2.24
C LEU A 85 -0.66 -9.84 3.34
N GLU A 86 -1.15 -11.08 3.15
CA GLU A 86 -0.96 -12.17 4.12
C GLU A 86 0.50 -12.53 4.34
N LEU A 87 1.23 -12.73 3.24
CA LEU A 87 2.64 -13.08 3.26
C LEU A 87 3.46 -11.97 3.93
N LEU A 88 3.14 -10.71 3.65
CA LEU A 88 3.82 -9.56 4.25
C LEU A 88 3.62 -9.44 5.77
N GLN A 89 2.62 -10.09 6.37
CA GLN A 89 2.52 -10.17 7.84
C GLN A 89 3.58 -11.09 8.45
N GLN A 90 4.11 -12.04 7.67
CA GLN A 90 5.13 -12.96 8.13
C GLN A 90 6.51 -12.28 8.10
N GLU A 91 7.15 -12.15 9.27
CA GLU A 91 8.46 -11.51 9.38
C GLU A 91 9.52 -12.20 8.51
N GLN A 92 9.50 -13.53 8.46
CA GLN A 92 10.43 -14.29 7.64
C GLN A 92 10.29 -13.96 6.16
N PHE A 93 9.06 -13.88 5.65
CA PHE A 93 8.80 -13.49 4.27
C PHE A 93 9.32 -12.08 3.96
N ARG A 94 9.12 -11.11 4.87
CA ARG A 94 9.65 -9.74 4.69
C ARG A 94 11.18 -9.72 4.57
N LYS A 95 11.88 -10.56 5.34
CA LYS A 95 13.35 -10.70 5.25
C LYS A 95 13.77 -11.35 3.93
N ASP A 96 13.03 -12.37 3.49
CA ASP A 96 13.34 -13.12 2.28
C ASP A 96 12.94 -12.38 0.99
N ALA A 97 12.07 -11.38 1.08
CA ALA A 97 11.57 -10.60 -0.06
C ALA A 97 12.66 -9.86 -0.87
N ILE A 98 13.86 -9.69 -0.32
CA ILE A 98 15.01 -9.17 -1.05
C ILE A 98 15.57 -10.18 -2.08
N ASN A 99 15.34 -11.48 -1.87
CA ASN A 99 15.92 -12.56 -2.66
C ASN A 99 15.25 -12.65 -4.05
N PRO A 100 16.00 -12.46 -5.16
CA PRO A 100 15.46 -12.53 -6.51
C PRO A 100 14.79 -13.87 -6.83
N GLY A 101 15.32 -14.99 -6.35
CA GLY A 101 14.78 -16.32 -6.65
C GLY A 101 13.37 -16.53 -6.07
N LEU A 102 13.09 -15.96 -4.89
CA LEU A 102 11.74 -15.97 -4.30
C LEU A 102 10.78 -15.14 -5.16
N ILE A 103 11.20 -13.95 -5.58
CA ILE A 103 10.39 -13.01 -6.35
C ILE A 103 10.08 -13.55 -7.75
N GLU A 104 11.05 -14.17 -8.41
CA GLU A 104 10.86 -14.87 -9.68
C GLU A 104 9.86 -16.03 -9.54
N ALA A 105 9.96 -16.82 -8.46
CA ALA A 105 9.01 -17.89 -8.20
C ALA A 105 7.57 -17.36 -8.01
N MET A 106 7.40 -16.28 -7.23
CA MET A 106 6.10 -15.62 -7.05
C MET A 106 5.54 -15.07 -8.37
N ALA A 107 6.39 -14.44 -9.20
CA ALA A 107 5.98 -13.92 -10.50
C ALA A 107 5.53 -15.04 -11.44
N ARG A 108 6.25 -16.17 -11.45
CA ARG A 108 5.89 -17.35 -12.22
C ARG A 108 4.56 -17.96 -11.74
N GLU A 109 4.40 -18.17 -10.43
CA GLU A 109 3.13 -18.66 -9.86
C GLU A 109 1.94 -17.76 -10.22
N GLY A 110 2.13 -16.44 -10.15
CA GLY A 110 1.09 -15.48 -10.52
C GLY A 110 0.71 -15.55 -12.00
N PHE A 111 1.69 -15.72 -12.89
CA PHE A 111 1.47 -15.88 -14.32
C PHE A 111 0.78 -17.20 -14.66
N GLU A 112 1.21 -18.30 -14.04
CA GLU A 112 0.59 -19.63 -14.20
C GLU A 112 -0.87 -19.62 -13.74
N ALA A 113 -1.17 -19.03 -12.58
CA ALA A 113 -2.52 -18.93 -12.07
C ALA A 113 -3.45 -18.11 -12.98
N ALA A 114 -2.93 -17.08 -13.66
CA ALA A 114 -3.69 -16.26 -14.59
C ALA A 114 -3.97 -16.96 -15.94
N THR A 115 -3.09 -17.89 -16.36
CA THR A 115 -3.21 -18.59 -17.65
C THR A 115 -3.86 -19.97 -17.54
N ALA A 116 -3.87 -20.59 -16.36
CA ALA A 116 -4.48 -21.91 -16.11
C ALA A 116 -6.02 -21.95 -16.23
N GLY A 117 -6.69 -20.78 -16.38
CA GLY A 117 -8.13 -20.66 -16.57
C GLY A 117 -8.58 -20.30 -18.00
N LEU A 118 -7.66 -20.25 -18.97
CA LEU A 118 -7.91 -20.05 -20.40
C LEU A 118 -7.76 -21.37 -21.16
#